data_AF-A0A1G1WT30-F1
#
_entry.id   AF-A0A1G1WT30-F1
#
_cell.length_a   1.000
_cell.length_b   1.000
_cell.length_c   1.000
_cell.angle_alpha   90.00
_cell.angle_beta   90.00
_cell.angle_gamma   90.00
#
_symmetry.space_group_name_H-M   'P 1'
#
loop_
_entity.id
_entity.type
_entity.pdbx_description
1 polymer ?
#
loop_
_entity_poly.entity_id
_entity_poly.type
_entity_poly.pdbx_seq_one_letter_code
_entity_poly.pdbx_strand_id
1 'polypeptide(L)' 'MQKADEVMSHLKEHQKYPATKEDLVAECSNLSDFSDEDKAEFSEKLAEGTYNSAEDVIKALGLE' A
#
# COMPACT_ATOMS: atom_id res chain seq x y z
N MET A 1 6.15 -1.15 -9.54
CA MET A 1 4.73 -0.79 -9.51
C MET A 1 4.51 0.11 -10.69
N GLN A 2 3.59 -0.28 -11.56
CA GLN A 2 3.21 0.52 -12.73
C GLN A 2 2.34 1.71 -12.31
N LYS A 3 1.55 1.57 -11.24
CA LYS A 3 0.61 2.58 -10.75
C LYS A 3 0.97 3.16 -9.36
N ALA A 4 2.24 3.52 -9.16
CA ALA A 4 2.71 4.03 -7.87
C ALA A 4 1.94 5.26 -7.37
N ASP A 5 1.62 6.22 -8.25
CA ASP A 5 0.83 7.42 -7.90
C ASP A 5 -0.58 7.09 -7.40
N GLU A 6 -1.26 6.12 -8.01
CA GLU A 6 -2.60 5.69 -7.59
C GLU A 6 -2.53 4.97 -6.23
N VAL A 7 -1.49 4.15 -5.99
CA VAL A 7 -1.25 3.55 -4.66
C VAL A 7 -1.08 4.66 -3.62
N MET A 8 -0.24 5.66 -3.91
CA MET A 8 -0.01 6.78 -2.99
C MET A 8 -1.28 7.57 -2.69
N SER A 9 -2.13 7.82 -3.70
CA SER A 9 -3.42 8.50 -3.50
C SER A 9 -4.35 7.67 -2.62
N HIS A 10 -4.46 6.37 -2.90
CA HIS A 10 -5.31 5.46 -2.12
C HIS A 10 -4.87 5.40 -0.65
N LEU A 11 -3.56 5.27 -0.43
CA LEU A 11 -2.99 5.27 0.92
C LEU A 11 -3.27 6.58 1.66
N LYS A 12 -3.28 7.74 0.98
CA LYS A 12 -3.50 9.04 1.62
C LYS A 12 -4.97 9.38 1.86
N GLU A 13 -5.85 9.00 0.95
CA GLU A 13 -7.25 9.48 0.94
C GLU A 13 -8.25 8.44 1.45
N HIS A 14 -7.96 7.16 1.25
CA HIS A 14 -8.92 6.08 1.49
C HIS A 14 -8.52 5.15 2.63
N GLN A 15 -7.23 5.03 2.92
CA GLN A 15 -6.77 4.14 3.98
C GLN A 15 -6.87 4.77 5.37
N LYS A 16 -7.28 3.96 6.35
CA LYS A 16 -7.30 4.33 7.77
C LYS A 16 -6.03 3.87 8.45
N TYR A 17 -5.50 4.71 9.34
CA TYR A 17 -4.31 4.40 10.13
C TYR A 17 -4.59 4.53 11.63
N PRO A 18 -3.87 3.80 12.50
CA PRO A 18 -2.80 2.84 12.16
C PRO A 18 -3.33 1.57 11.47
N ALA A 19 -2.54 1.01 10.55
CA ALA A 19 -2.86 -0.20 9.79
C ALA A 19 -1.67 -1.16 9.77
N THR A 20 -1.92 -2.46 9.83
CA THR A 20 -0.87 -3.47 9.69
C THR A 20 -0.58 -3.77 8.22
N LYS A 21 0.56 -4.42 7.93
CA LYS A 21 0.82 -4.98 6.59
C LYS A 21 -0.34 -5.84 6.09
N GLU A 22 -0.90 -6.70 6.95
CA GLU A 22 -2.03 -7.56 6.58
C GLU A 22 -3.26 -6.74 6.19
N ASP A 23 -3.60 -5.71 6.97
CA ASP A 23 -4.71 -4.80 6.64
C ASP A 23 -4.48 -4.09 5.30
N LEU A 24 -3.27 -3.57 5.08
CA LEU A 24 -2.91 -2.85 3.85
C LEU A 24 -2.95 -3.77 2.63
N VAL A 25 -2.45 -5.00 2.75
CA VAL A 25 -2.47 -5.99 1.66
C VAL A 25 -3.89 -6.49 1.38
N ALA A 26 -4.72 -6.67 2.42
CA ALA A 26 -6.12 -7.05 2.27
C ALA A 26 -6.91 -5.95 1.55
N GLU A 27 -6.74 -4.69 1.95
CA GLU A 27 -7.37 -3.55 1.27
C GLU A 27 -6.87 -3.42 -0.18
N CYS A 28 -5.55 -3.53 -0.40
CA CYS A 28 -4.95 -3.50 -1.75
C CYS A 28 -5.48 -4.63 -2.65
N SER A 29 -5.68 -5.83 -2.10
CA SER A 29 -6.23 -6.99 -2.83
C SER A 29 -7.64 -6.75 -3.34
N ASN A 30 -8.44 -5.95 -2.61
CA ASN A 30 -9.81 -5.58 -3.00
C ASN A 30 -9.88 -4.47 -4.06
N LEU A 31 -8.75 -3.85 -4.41
CA LEU A 31 -8.74 -2.79 -5.42
C LEU A 31 -8.77 -3.39 -6.83
N SER A 32 -9.89 -3.20 -7.54
CA SER A 32 -10.05 -3.65 -8.93
C SER A 32 -9.18 -2.86 -9.92
N ASP A 33 -8.69 -1.69 -9.54
CA ASP A 33 -7.92 -0.78 -10.40
C ASP A 33 -6.42 -1.12 -10.48
N PHE A 34 -5.95 -2.06 -9.65
CA PHE A 34 -4.56 -2.52 -9.61
C PHE A 34 -4.43 -3.91 -10.21
N SER A 35 -3.38 -4.10 -11.01
CA SER A 35 -3.03 -5.39 -11.58
C SER A 35 -2.55 -6.35 -10.50
N ASP A 36 -2.65 -7.66 -10.74
CA ASP A 36 -2.10 -8.67 -9.83
C ASP A 36 -0.59 -8.48 -9.59
N GLU A 37 0.15 -8.00 -10.60
CA GLU A 37 1.56 -7.64 -10.47
C GLU A 37 1.80 -6.49 -9.48
N ASP A 38 0.98 -5.43 -9.52
CA ASP A 38 1.08 -4.30 -8.59
C ASP A 38 0.75 -4.75 -7.15
N LYS A 39 -0.28 -5.59 -6.99
CA LYS A 39 -0.68 -6.16 -5.68
C LYS A 39 0.41 -7.06 -5.10
N ALA A 40 1.01 -7.91 -5.94
CA ALA A 40 2.13 -8.75 -5.55
C ALA A 40 3.32 -7.90 -5.12
N GLU A 41 3.73 -6.94 -5.94
CA GLU A 41 4.86 -6.05 -5.63
C GLU A 41 4.61 -5.24 -4.35
N PHE A 42 3.37 -4.80 -4.09
CA PHE A 42 2.98 -4.12 -2.86
C PHE A 42 3.19 -5.02 -1.64
N SER A 43 2.69 -6.26 -1.70
CA SER A 43 2.83 -7.22 -0.60
C SER A 43 4.27 -7.65 -0.35
N GLU A 44 5.11 -7.73 -1.40
CA GLU A 44 6.51 -8.13 -1.30
C GLU A 44 7.40 -7.00 -0.77
N LYS A 45 7.18 -5.76 -1.23
CA LYS A 45 7.97 -4.60 -0.80
C LYS A 45 7.59 -4.10 0.58
N LEU A 46 6.31 -4.19 0.95
CA LEU A 46 5.86 -3.71 2.25
C LEU A 46 6.40 -4.62 3.35
N ALA A 47 7.26 -4.08 4.21
CA ALA A 47 7.78 -4.81 5.36
C ALA A 47 6.65 -5.18 6.33
N GLU A 48 6.85 -6.26 7.10
CA GLU A 48 5.90 -6.57 8.17
C GLU A 48 5.97 -5.49 9.26
N GLY A 49 4.82 -5.00 9.70
CA GLY A 49 4.75 -3.95 10.71
C GLY A 49 3.40 -3.25 10.76
N THR A 50 3.33 -2.27 11.66
CA THR A 50 2.19 -1.35 11.80
C THR A 50 2.62 0.03 11.34
N TYR A 51 1.86 0.58 10.41
CA TYR A 51 2.10 1.88 9.80
C TYR A 51 1.13 2.90 10.38
N ASN A 52 1.65 4.04 10.83
CA ASN A 52 0.86 5.06 11.51
C ASN A 52 0.27 6.10 10.54
N SER A 53 0.77 6.15 9.31
CA SER A 53 0.33 7.06 8.27
C SER A 53 0.64 6.53 6.88
N ALA A 54 0.05 7.17 5.86
CA ALA A 54 0.34 6.89 4.46
C ALA A 54 1.82 7.09 4.13
N GLU A 55 2.44 8.14 4.67
CA GLU A 55 3.85 8.45 4.45
C GLU A 55 4.77 7.31 4.93
N ASP A 56 4.42 6.68 6.05
CA ASP A 56 5.14 5.53 6.61
C ASP A 56 5.12 4.33 5.63
N VAL A 57 3.96 4.08 5.00
CA VAL A 57 3.80 3.04 3.96
C VAL A 57 4.57 3.40 2.68
N ILE A 58 4.43 4.64 2.19
CA ILE A 58 5.10 5.14 0.97
C ILE A 58 6.61 5.03 1.11
N LYS A 59 7.14 5.42 2.27
CA LYS A 59 8.55 5.29 2.60
C LYS A 59 9.00 3.82 2.65
N ALA A 60 8.20 2.94 3.26
CA ALA A 60 8.51 1.51 3.30
C ALA A 60 8.49 0.86 1.91
N LEU A 61 7.67 1.36 0.99
CA LEU A 61 7.63 0.92 -0.41
C LEU A 61 8.75 1.53 -1.27
N GLY A 62 9.50 2.50 -0.74
CA GLY A 62 10.56 3.22 -1.47
C GLY A 62 10.01 4.10 -2.60
N LEU A 63 8.83 4.70 -2.39
CA LEU A 63 8.13 5.55 -3.37
C LEU A 63 8.26 7.05 -3.05
N GLU A 64 9.30 7.43 -2.29
CA GLU A 64 9.61 8.82 -1.92
C GLU A 64 10.27 9.64 -3.04
#